data_AF-A0A1P8JZT6-F1
#
_entry.id   AF-A0A1P8JZT6-F1
#
_cell.length_a   1.000
_cell.length_b   1.000
_cell.length_c   1.000
_cell.angle_alpha   90.00
_cell.angle_beta   90.00
_cell.angle_gamma   90.00
#
_symmetry.space_group_name_H-M   'P 1'
#
loop_
_entity.id
_entity.type
_entity.pdbx_description
1 polymer ?
#
loop_
_entity_poly.entity_id
_entity_poly.type
_entity_poly.pdbx_seq_one_letter_code
_entity_poly.pdbx_strand_id
1 'polypeptide(L)'
;MPPIRSALTGLLITLGGAGALAETAPEPVAKDFQMVQRIDDVLIGVDTISLELIGSRYVVGSYFLINMRQPSPIAGRAEFVADCQGPLRIATLASTLPSGSLSPDAPVLPPQRRAGAIDVAGLAFNAVHMLDGTWMVADFACQASSQPGRAVQLARKSLEEGGPPDMQTLYCDLQSDGKGAVRRGVQIRFSDSEDAVVVNRQWLSSGYVTDTAVVFGSAAQWVVDRSAREARLIAPNGKRLFTGACDKRPPADGQPGG
;
A
#
# COMPACT_ATOMS: atom_id res chain seq x y z
N MET A 1 37.04 -2.05 -54.65
CA MET A 1 38.46 -1.80 -54.35
C MET A 1 38.56 -0.42 -53.68
N PRO A 2 38.98 -0.32 -52.40
CA PRO A 2 39.20 0.96 -51.71
C PRO A 2 40.59 1.51 -52.09
N PRO A 3 40.96 2.79 -51.78
CA PRO A 3 41.53 3.07 -50.45
C PRO A 3 41.39 4.53 -49.88
N ILE A 4 41.32 4.57 -48.54
CA ILE A 4 42.17 5.35 -47.60
C ILE A 4 42.00 6.89 -47.44
N ARG A 5 41.49 7.24 -46.24
CA ARG A 5 41.93 8.22 -45.21
C ARG A 5 42.48 9.61 -45.61
N SER A 6 41.92 10.63 -44.97
CA SER A 6 42.59 11.85 -44.47
C SER A 6 41.77 12.36 -43.28
N ALA A 7 42.28 12.29 -42.04
CA ALA A 7 43.15 13.25 -41.37
C ALA A 7 42.46 14.60 -41.10
N LEU A 8 42.03 14.82 -39.85
CA LEU A 8 41.78 16.15 -39.30
C LEU A 8 42.39 16.24 -37.91
N THR A 9 43.30 17.20 -37.77
CA THR A 9 44.13 17.49 -36.59
C THR A 9 43.92 18.94 -36.18
N GLY A 10 43.73 19.17 -34.88
CA GLY A 10 43.96 20.45 -34.17
C GLY A 10 42.78 21.45 -34.17
N LEU A 11 42.57 22.33 -33.19
CA LEU A 11 43.24 22.74 -31.94
C LEU A 11 42.25 23.80 -31.34
N LEU A 12 41.64 23.66 -30.14
CA LEU A 12 42.09 24.06 -28.78
C LEU A 12 41.54 25.44 -28.30
N ILE A 13 41.36 25.54 -26.97
CA ILE A 13 41.31 26.74 -26.09
C ILE A 13 39.93 27.16 -25.49
N THR A 14 39.67 26.57 -24.33
CA THR A 14 39.24 27.10 -23.00
C THR A 14 38.58 28.48 -22.87
N LEU A 15 37.53 28.56 -22.03
CA LEU A 15 37.43 29.53 -20.92
C LEU A 15 36.38 29.10 -19.89
N GLY A 16 36.75 29.21 -18.62
CA GLY A 16 36.02 28.70 -17.48
C GLY A 16 34.75 29.47 -17.12
N GLY A 17 33.84 28.76 -16.47
CA GLY A 17 32.76 29.30 -15.68
C GLY A 17 32.64 28.46 -14.43
N ALA A 18 33.06 29.02 -13.30
CA ALA A 18 32.72 28.52 -11.99
C ALA A 18 31.19 28.56 -11.84
N GLY A 19 30.56 27.41 -11.96
CA GLY A 19 29.19 27.17 -11.52
C GLY A 19 29.27 26.07 -10.48
N ALA A 20 28.90 26.41 -9.24
CA ALA A 20 28.83 25.49 -8.13
C ALA A 20 28.20 24.17 -8.60
N LEU A 21 28.88 23.07 -8.29
CA LEU A 21 28.26 21.75 -8.29
C LEU A 21 27.03 21.88 -7.39
N ALA A 22 25.86 21.97 -8.00
CA ALA A 22 24.63 21.65 -7.32
C ALA A 22 24.77 20.17 -6.99
N GLU A 23 25.27 19.90 -5.79
CA GLU A 23 25.18 18.62 -5.14
C GLU A 23 23.68 18.42 -4.93
N THR A 24 23.01 17.90 -5.96
CA THR A 24 21.74 17.22 -5.78
C THR A 24 22.04 16.08 -4.85
N ALA A 25 21.81 16.32 -3.56
CA ALA A 25 21.68 15.25 -2.60
C ALA A 25 20.72 14.22 -3.23
N PRO A 26 21.15 12.98 -3.47
CA PRO A 26 20.20 11.96 -3.83
C PRO A 26 19.23 11.85 -2.66
N GLU A 27 17.94 12.12 -2.86
CA GLU A 27 16.93 11.65 -1.91
C GLU A 27 17.16 10.15 -1.75
N PRO A 28 17.44 9.64 -0.53
CA PRO A 28 17.47 8.21 -0.32
C PRO A 28 16.00 7.76 -0.21
N VAL A 29 15.30 7.68 -1.34
CA VAL A 29 14.27 6.65 -1.44
C VAL A 29 15.06 5.35 -1.57
N ALA A 30 15.35 4.73 -0.42
CA ALA A 30 16.15 3.51 -0.38
C ALA A 30 15.54 2.50 -1.35
N LYS A 31 16.40 1.93 -2.20
CA LYS A 31 16.04 1.11 -3.36
C LYS A 31 15.33 -0.22 -3.01
N ASP A 32 15.05 -0.44 -1.73
CA ASP A 32 14.75 -1.76 -1.16
C ASP A 32 13.43 -1.79 -0.37
N PHE A 33 12.68 -0.67 -0.35
CA PHE A 33 11.32 -0.66 0.16
C PHE A 33 10.35 -1.24 -0.87
N GLN A 34 9.52 -2.16 -0.40
CA GLN A 34 8.48 -2.76 -1.22
C GLN A 34 7.11 -2.29 -0.73
N MET A 35 6.33 -1.67 -1.62
CA MET A 35 4.98 -1.20 -1.31
C MET A 35 4.04 -2.40 -1.32
N VAL A 36 3.34 -2.60 -0.20
CA VAL A 36 2.49 -3.78 -0.02
C VAL A 36 1.01 -3.39 0.07
N GLN A 37 0.70 -2.16 0.48
CA GLN A 37 -0.69 -1.73 0.63
C GLN A 37 -0.84 -0.23 0.40
N ARG A 38 -2.05 0.17 -0.01
CA ARG A 38 -2.52 1.56 -0.03
C ARG A 38 -3.87 1.66 0.69
N ILE A 39 -3.94 2.54 1.68
CA ILE A 39 -5.16 2.88 2.41
C ILE A 39 -5.39 4.38 2.23
N ASP A 40 -6.42 4.76 1.46
CA ASP A 40 -6.66 6.14 1.04
C ASP A 40 -5.40 6.81 0.44
N ASP A 41 -4.86 7.79 1.15
CA ASP A 41 -3.66 8.55 0.79
C ASP A 41 -2.41 8.08 1.55
N VAL A 42 -2.50 6.97 2.29
CA VAL A 42 -1.39 6.36 3.01
C VAL A 42 -0.92 5.13 2.27
N LEU A 43 0.38 5.08 2.02
CA LEU A 43 1.08 3.98 1.41
C LEU A 43 1.90 3.24 2.47
N ILE A 44 1.79 1.91 2.49
CA ILE A 44 2.47 1.06 3.47
C ILE A 44 3.54 0.26 2.74
N GLY A 45 4.78 0.39 3.21
CA GLY A 45 5.93 -0.29 2.63
C GLY A 45 6.73 -1.07 3.67
N VAL A 46 7.33 -2.17 3.26
CA VAL A 46 8.22 -3.01 4.08
C VAL A 46 9.65 -2.90 3.57
N ASP A 47 10.59 -2.72 4.48
CA ASP A 47 12.02 -2.77 4.16
C ASP A 47 12.48 -4.22 4.10
N THR A 48 12.69 -4.71 2.88
CA THR A 48 13.05 -6.11 2.64
C THR A 48 14.46 -6.46 3.09
N ILE A 49 15.37 -5.49 3.19
CA ILE A 49 16.72 -5.72 3.71
C ILE A 49 16.69 -5.90 5.23
N SER A 50 15.71 -5.28 5.91
CA SER A 50 15.54 -5.42 7.35
C SER A 50 14.93 -6.76 7.79
N LEU A 51 14.47 -7.61 6.85
CA LEU A 51 13.78 -8.86 7.18
C LEU A 51 14.77 -9.94 7.61
N GLU A 52 14.58 -10.47 8.83
CA GLU A 52 15.39 -11.56 9.38
C GLU A 52 14.49 -12.63 10.02
N LEU A 53 14.81 -13.91 9.77
CA LEU A 53 14.13 -15.04 10.40
C LEU A 53 14.70 -15.30 11.79
N ILE A 54 13.84 -15.31 12.80
CA ILE A 54 14.15 -15.73 14.16
C ILE A 54 13.65 -17.16 14.34
N GLY A 55 14.60 -18.10 14.30
CA GLY A 55 14.30 -19.53 14.26
C GLY A 55 13.58 -19.91 12.97
N SER A 56 12.47 -20.66 13.08
CA SER A 56 11.68 -21.14 11.94
C SER A 56 10.26 -20.56 11.88
N ARG A 57 9.91 -19.67 12.81
CA ARG A 57 8.53 -19.23 13.04
C ARG A 57 8.34 -17.72 12.94
N TYR A 58 9.31 -16.95 13.36
CA TYR A 58 9.15 -15.50 13.49
C TYR A 58 9.99 -14.76 12.48
N VAL A 59 9.47 -13.64 12.00
CA VAL A 59 10.20 -12.72 11.12
C VAL A 59 10.24 -11.36 11.80
N VAL A 60 11.43 -10.81 12.00
CA VAL A 60 11.61 -9.41 12.42
C VAL A 60 11.84 -8.53 11.21
N GLY A 61 11.37 -7.29 11.27
CA GLY A 61 11.65 -6.30 10.25
C GLY A 61 11.20 -4.90 10.63
N SER A 62 11.20 -4.02 9.63
CA SER A 62 10.62 -2.69 9.73
C SER A 62 9.70 -2.36 8.57
N TYR A 63 8.63 -1.61 8.86
CA TYR A 63 7.71 -1.07 7.87
C TYR A 63 7.51 0.43 8.08
N PHE A 64 6.98 1.09 7.05
CA PHE A 64 6.89 2.54 6.95
C PHE A 64 5.53 2.95 6.41
N LEU A 65 5.07 4.11 6.84
CA LEU A 65 3.90 4.79 6.30
C LEU A 65 4.35 6.02 5.52
N ILE A 66 3.89 6.15 4.28
CA ILE A 66 4.18 7.28 3.39
C ILE A 66 2.85 7.98 3.08
N ASN A 67 2.74 9.27 3.39
CA ASN A 67 1.59 10.06 2.98
C ASN A 67 1.76 10.49 1.53
N MET A 68 0.85 10.12 0.64
CA MET A 68 0.92 10.45 -0.79
C MET A 68 0.81 11.95 -1.07
N ARG A 69 0.17 12.73 -0.19
CA ARG A 69 0.08 14.19 -0.33
C ARG A 69 1.35 14.90 0.12
N GLN A 70 2.07 14.29 1.06
CA GLN A 70 3.35 14.78 1.56
C GLN A 70 4.31 13.60 1.74
N PRO A 71 4.95 13.13 0.65
CA PRO A 71 5.77 11.92 0.68
C PRO A 71 7.06 12.06 1.49
N SER A 72 7.49 13.30 1.75
CA SER A 72 8.71 13.63 2.48
C SER A 72 8.41 14.64 3.61
N PRO A 73 8.83 14.35 4.86
CA PRO A 73 9.47 13.11 5.32
C PRO A 73 8.48 11.93 5.37
N ILE A 74 9.01 10.69 5.48
CA ILE A 74 8.18 9.49 5.72
C ILE A 74 7.28 9.73 6.94
N ALA A 75 5.99 9.43 6.82
CA ALA A 75 4.97 9.76 7.82
C ALA A 75 5.16 8.98 9.13
N GLY A 76 5.76 7.79 9.08
CA GLY A 76 6.16 7.04 10.28
C GLY A 76 6.91 5.76 9.94
N ARG A 77 7.59 5.19 10.94
CA ARG A 77 8.27 3.89 10.89
C ARG A 77 7.87 3.03 12.09
N ALA A 78 7.76 1.73 11.90
CA ALA A 78 7.66 0.78 13.01
C ALA A 78 8.57 -0.44 12.80
N GLU A 79 9.14 -0.92 13.90
CA GLU A 79 9.84 -2.21 13.99
C GLU A 79 8.88 -3.25 14.52
N PHE A 80 8.90 -4.46 13.94
CA PHE A 80 7.93 -5.49 14.26
C PHE A 80 8.54 -6.89 14.31
N VAL A 81 7.82 -7.81 14.94
CA VAL A 81 8.02 -9.27 14.83
C VAL A 81 6.70 -9.88 14.41
N ALA A 82 6.68 -10.55 13.27
CA ALA A 82 5.54 -11.32 12.78
C ALA A 82 5.68 -12.79 13.21
N ASP A 83 4.58 -13.37 13.67
CA ASP A 83 4.44 -14.81 13.86
C ASP A 83 3.84 -15.43 12.60
N CYS A 84 4.65 -16.21 11.89
CA CYS A 84 4.27 -16.84 10.62
C CYS A 84 3.58 -18.20 10.81
N GLN A 85 3.47 -18.71 12.05
CA GLN A 85 2.64 -19.88 12.34
C GLN A 85 1.21 -19.41 12.66
N GLY A 86 0.30 -19.70 11.73
CA GLY A 86 -1.09 -19.23 11.76
C GLY A 86 -1.80 -19.46 13.11
N PRO A 87 -2.70 -18.55 13.52
CA PRO A 87 -3.11 -17.32 12.83
C PRO A 87 -1.98 -16.27 12.83
N LEU A 88 -1.92 -15.44 11.77
CA LEU A 88 -0.93 -14.36 11.66
C LEU A 88 -1.09 -13.41 12.84
N ARG A 89 0.03 -13.07 13.48
CA ARG A 89 0.09 -12.12 14.59
C ARG A 89 1.31 -11.24 14.45
N ILE A 90 1.26 -10.04 15.02
CA ILE A 90 2.37 -9.09 14.98
C ILE A 90 2.60 -8.49 16.36
N ALA A 91 3.87 -8.32 16.73
CA ALA A 91 4.30 -7.55 17.89
C ALA A 91 5.04 -6.30 17.39
N THR A 92 4.65 -5.11 17.86
CA THR A 92 5.34 -3.86 17.55
C THR A 92 6.37 -3.58 18.64
N LEU A 93 7.62 -3.35 18.24
CA LEU A 93 8.74 -3.20 19.16
C LEU A 93 9.10 -1.73 19.41
N ALA A 94 9.03 -0.93 18.35
CA ALA A 94 9.18 0.52 18.39
C ALA A 94 8.36 1.11 17.25
N SER A 95 7.74 2.27 17.48
CA SER A 95 6.89 2.93 16.49
C SER A 95 7.02 4.44 16.62
N THR A 96 7.22 5.10 15.49
CA THR A 96 7.01 6.54 15.30
C THR A 96 5.79 6.81 14.42
N LEU A 97 4.92 5.81 14.25
CA LEU A 97 3.68 5.99 13.51
C LEU A 97 2.81 7.02 14.23
N PRO A 98 2.16 7.94 13.50
CA PRO A 98 1.18 8.82 14.11
C PRO A 98 0.07 7.94 14.68
N SER A 99 0.03 7.84 16.01
CA SER A 99 -1.13 7.35 16.74
C SER A 99 -2.32 8.19 16.27
N GLY A 100 -3.51 7.61 16.15
CA GLY A 100 -4.72 8.35 15.73
C GLY A 100 -5.09 9.57 16.60
N SER A 101 -4.30 9.87 17.64
CA SER A 101 -4.26 11.17 18.32
C SER A 101 -3.29 12.13 17.61
N LEU A 102 -3.81 13.26 17.12
CA LEU A 102 -3.05 14.43 16.66
C LEU A 102 -2.30 15.14 17.82
N SER A 103 -1.53 14.41 18.62
CA SER A 103 -0.58 14.98 19.56
C SER A 103 0.83 14.65 19.07
N PRO A 104 1.72 15.65 18.93
CA PRO A 104 3.10 15.41 18.59
C PRO A 104 3.77 14.72 19.78
N ASP A 105 3.83 13.39 19.76
CA ASP A 105 4.71 12.66 20.67
C ASP A 105 6.17 12.96 20.30
N ALA A 106 6.95 13.30 21.32
CA ALA A 106 8.35 13.66 21.17
C ALA A 106 9.15 12.50 20.53
N PRO A 107 10.13 12.79 19.66
CA PRO A 107 10.94 11.75 19.03
C PRO A 107 11.78 11.02 20.09
N VAL A 108 11.48 9.74 20.33
CA VAL A 108 12.32 8.89 21.18
C VAL A 108 13.27 8.07 20.31
N LEU A 109 14.44 8.68 20.05
CA LEU A 109 15.80 8.11 20.00
C LEU A 109 16.17 7.02 18.94
N PRO A 110 17.47 6.90 18.59
CA PRO A 110 17.96 6.49 17.26
C PRO A 110 17.77 4.99 16.94
N PRO A 111 17.91 4.59 15.66
CA PRO A 111 17.78 3.19 15.25
C PRO A 111 18.79 2.32 16.00
N GLN A 112 18.28 1.49 16.91
CA GLN A 112 19.08 0.44 17.52
C GLN A 112 19.41 -0.55 16.41
N ARG A 113 20.60 -0.46 15.81
CA ARG A 113 21.18 -1.60 15.08
C ARG A 113 21.19 -2.77 16.05
N ARG A 114 20.31 -3.75 15.82
CA ARG A 114 20.15 -4.88 16.74
C ARG A 114 21.35 -5.80 16.62
N ALA A 115 22.28 -5.68 17.56
CA ALA A 115 23.32 -6.65 17.85
C ALA A 115 22.92 -7.59 19.01
N GLY A 116 21.63 -7.62 19.39
CA GLY A 116 21.11 -8.44 20.49
C GLY A 116 20.04 -9.41 20.01
N ALA A 117 20.05 -10.63 20.57
CA ALA A 117 19.01 -11.61 20.37
C ALA A 117 17.67 -11.06 20.88
N ILE A 118 16.68 -10.98 20.01
CA ILE A 118 15.32 -10.55 20.36
C ILE A 118 14.69 -11.63 21.25
N ASP A 119 14.27 -11.27 22.46
CA ASP A 119 13.52 -12.17 23.33
C ASP A 119 12.06 -12.25 22.86
N VAL A 120 11.78 -13.22 21.99
CA VAL A 120 10.45 -13.42 21.41
C VAL A 120 9.42 -13.85 22.47
N ALA A 121 9.85 -14.52 23.54
CA ALA A 121 8.93 -15.02 24.58
C ALA A 121 8.31 -13.89 25.40
N GLY A 122 9.00 -12.75 25.51
CA GLY A 122 8.51 -11.55 26.20
C GLY A 122 7.63 -10.63 25.34
N LEU A 123 7.40 -10.95 24.07
CA LEU A 123 6.67 -10.05 23.16
C LEU A 123 5.15 -10.21 23.27
N ALA A 124 4.45 -9.06 23.27
CA ALA A 124 3.00 -9.01 23.18
C ALA A 124 2.56 -9.06 21.71
N PHE A 125 2.10 -10.23 21.27
CA PHE A 125 1.56 -10.44 19.93
C PHE A 125 0.08 -10.10 19.87
N ASN A 126 -0.29 -9.23 18.92
CA ASN A 126 -1.67 -8.86 18.63
C ASN A 126 -2.15 -9.53 17.34
N ALA A 127 -3.47 -9.65 17.20
CA ALA A 127 -4.08 -9.97 15.91
C ALA A 127 -3.72 -8.89 14.88
N VAL A 128 -3.59 -9.32 13.62
CA VAL A 128 -3.35 -8.40 12.51
C VAL A 128 -4.67 -7.96 11.90
N HIS A 129 -4.72 -6.74 11.37
CA HIS A 129 -5.89 -6.14 10.74
C HIS A 129 -5.58 -5.54 9.38
N MET A 130 -6.61 -5.41 8.55
CA MET A 130 -6.45 -4.85 7.20
C MET A 130 -6.27 -3.33 7.20
N LEU A 131 -7.05 -2.60 7.99
CA LEU A 131 -7.10 -1.13 7.93
C LEU A 131 -5.98 -0.44 8.73
N ASP A 132 -5.28 -1.14 9.61
CA ASP A 132 -4.02 -0.66 10.21
C ASP A 132 -2.77 -1.12 9.42
N GLY A 133 -2.99 -1.95 8.39
CA GLY A 133 -1.98 -2.50 7.50
C GLY A 133 -1.07 -3.58 8.06
N THR A 134 -1.27 -3.98 9.32
CA THR A 134 -0.46 -5.01 9.96
C THR A 134 -0.61 -6.37 9.31
N TRP A 135 -1.80 -6.67 8.76
CA TRP A 135 -2.04 -7.92 8.02
C TRP A 135 -1.13 -8.03 6.81
N MET A 136 -1.08 -6.98 5.98
CA MET A 136 -0.30 -6.99 4.75
C MET A 136 1.20 -7.00 5.03
N VAL A 137 1.64 -6.29 6.07
CA VAL A 137 3.03 -6.30 6.52
C VAL A 137 3.45 -7.70 6.98
N ALA A 138 2.65 -8.34 7.85
CA ALA A 138 2.96 -9.67 8.37
C ALA A 138 2.93 -10.73 7.28
N ASP A 139 1.90 -10.74 6.43
CA ASP A 139 1.77 -11.68 5.31
C ASP A 139 2.94 -11.55 4.33
N PHE A 140 3.25 -10.33 3.91
CA PHE A 140 4.38 -10.07 3.04
C PHE A 140 5.71 -10.50 3.66
N ALA A 141 5.97 -10.13 4.92
CA ALA A 141 7.22 -10.47 5.61
C ALA A 141 7.42 -11.98 5.70
N CYS A 142 6.39 -12.72 6.10
CA CYS A 142 6.42 -14.18 6.19
C CYS A 142 6.70 -14.84 4.83
N GLN A 143 6.04 -14.37 3.76
CA GLN A 143 6.26 -14.91 2.42
C GLN A 143 7.65 -14.53 1.87
N ALA A 144 8.04 -13.26 1.99
CA ALA A 144 9.29 -12.73 1.44
C ALA A 144 10.52 -13.32 2.13
N SER A 145 10.49 -13.52 3.45
CA SER A 145 11.60 -14.16 4.17
C SER A 145 11.81 -15.63 3.77
N SER A 146 10.76 -16.33 3.34
CA SER A 146 10.89 -17.69 2.80
C SER A 146 11.39 -17.72 1.34
N GLN A 147 11.22 -16.62 0.60
CA GLN A 147 11.47 -16.52 -0.84
C GLN A 147 12.06 -15.15 -1.21
N PRO A 148 13.27 -14.80 -0.72
CA PRO A 148 13.79 -13.43 -0.84
C PRO A 148 13.94 -12.97 -2.31
N GLY A 149 14.28 -13.89 -3.22
CA GLY A 149 14.37 -13.60 -4.66
C GLY A 149 13.03 -13.24 -5.34
N ARG A 150 11.91 -13.38 -4.64
CA ARG A 150 10.56 -13.06 -5.13
C ARG A 150 9.91 -11.88 -4.41
N ALA A 151 10.62 -11.19 -3.51
CA ALA A 151 10.06 -10.11 -2.70
C ALA A 151 9.33 -9.04 -3.54
N VAL A 152 9.92 -8.59 -4.66
CA VAL A 152 9.28 -7.60 -5.56
C VAL A 152 7.97 -8.14 -6.16
N GLN A 153 7.93 -9.40 -6.57
CA GLN A 153 6.73 -10.03 -7.12
C GLN A 153 5.64 -10.18 -6.06
N LEU A 154 6.04 -10.58 -4.85
CA LEU A 154 5.15 -10.73 -3.70
C LEU A 154 4.56 -9.38 -3.28
N ALA A 155 5.36 -8.32 -3.28
CA ALA A 155 4.90 -6.97 -2.96
C ALA A 155 3.88 -6.46 -3.97
N ARG A 156 4.17 -6.64 -5.27
CA ARG A 156 3.23 -6.30 -6.33
C ARG A 156 1.92 -7.06 -6.19
N LYS A 157 1.99 -8.37 -5.95
CA LYS A 157 0.80 -9.20 -5.71
C LYS A 157 0.03 -8.72 -4.47
N SER A 158 0.73 -8.41 -3.38
CA SER A 158 0.12 -7.88 -2.15
C SER A 158 -0.63 -6.57 -2.41
N LEU A 159 -0.02 -5.67 -3.18
CA LEU A 159 -0.61 -4.39 -3.54
C LEU A 159 -1.81 -4.52 -4.49
N GLU A 160 -1.75 -5.45 -5.45
CA GLU A 160 -2.80 -5.63 -6.48
C GLU A 160 -3.96 -6.50 -5.99
N GLU A 161 -3.66 -7.57 -5.27
CA GLU A 161 -4.58 -8.68 -4.97
C GLU A 161 -4.63 -9.07 -3.49
N GLY A 162 -3.77 -8.50 -2.64
CA GLY A 162 -3.75 -8.81 -1.22
C GLY A 162 -5.08 -8.52 -0.53
N GLY A 163 -5.27 -9.15 0.63
CA GLY A 163 -6.48 -9.06 1.44
C GLY A 163 -6.79 -10.38 2.15
N PRO A 164 -7.78 -10.37 3.06
CA PRO A 164 -8.17 -11.53 3.85
C PRO A 164 -8.66 -12.71 2.98
N PRO A 165 -8.70 -13.93 3.52
CA PRO A 165 -9.12 -15.12 2.75
C PRO A 165 -10.62 -15.13 2.38
N ASP A 166 -11.47 -14.37 3.09
CA ASP A 166 -12.92 -14.29 2.84
C ASP A 166 -13.31 -13.23 1.80
N MET A 167 -12.32 -12.67 1.07
CA MET A 167 -12.55 -11.59 0.12
C MET A 167 -13.53 -11.97 -1.00
N GLN A 168 -14.56 -11.15 -1.17
CA GLN A 168 -15.53 -11.22 -2.25
C GLN A 168 -15.31 -10.10 -3.25
N THR A 169 -15.75 -10.28 -4.50
CA THR A 169 -15.57 -9.28 -5.57
C THR A 169 -16.88 -8.99 -6.30
N LEU A 170 -17.11 -7.71 -6.59
CA LEU A 170 -18.13 -7.18 -7.48
C LEU A 170 -17.49 -6.22 -8.48
N TYR A 171 -18.05 -6.14 -9.68
CA TYR A 171 -17.68 -5.20 -10.72
C TYR A 171 -18.88 -4.31 -10.97
N CYS A 172 -18.75 -3.02 -10.68
CA CYS A 172 -19.87 -2.08 -10.68
C CYS A 172 -19.65 -0.93 -11.67
N ASP A 173 -20.76 -0.47 -12.25
CA ASP A 173 -20.80 0.81 -12.95
C ASP A 173 -20.91 1.93 -11.91
N LEU A 174 -19.92 2.81 -11.85
CA LEU A 174 -19.86 3.93 -10.91
C LEU A 174 -19.68 5.27 -11.63
N GLN A 175 -20.15 6.36 -11.05
CA GLN A 175 -19.99 7.72 -11.57
C GLN A 175 -19.28 8.59 -10.53
N SER A 176 -18.16 9.22 -10.88
CA SER A 176 -17.50 10.13 -9.92
C SER A 176 -18.40 11.32 -9.61
N ASP A 177 -18.39 11.76 -8.35
CA ASP A 177 -19.16 12.92 -7.90
C ASP A 177 -18.89 14.14 -8.81
N GLY A 178 -19.97 14.77 -9.29
CA GLY A 178 -19.91 15.94 -10.16
C GLY A 178 -19.45 15.73 -11.61
N LYS A 179 -19.11 14.50 -12.07
CA LYS A 179 -18.76 14.26 -13.49
C LYS A 179 -19.80 13.38 -14.17
N GLY A 180 -20.23 13.74 -15.38
CA GLY A 180 -21.22 12.99 -16.17
C GLY A 180 -20.79 11.61 -16.68
N ALA A 181 -19.54 11.21 -16.48
CA ALA A 181 -18.99 9.99 -17.07
C ALA A 181 -19.14 8.78 -16.13
N VAL A 182 -19.80 7.72 -16.62
CA VAL A 182 -19.91 6.44 -15.95
C VAL A 182 -18.66 5.60 -16.24
N ARG A 183 -17.98 5.18 -15.18
CA ARG A 183 -16.88 4.21 -15.20
C ARG A 183 -17.45 2.83 -15.06
N ARG A 184 -17.31 2.02 -16.10
CA ARG A 184 -17.81 0.65 -16.12
C ARG A 184 -16.81 -0.33 -15.52
N GLY A 185 -17.34 -1.35 -14.86
CA GLY A 185 -16.54 -2.47 -14.35
C GLY A 185 -15.52 -2.08 -13.28
N VAL A 186 -15.83 -1.07 -12.46
CA VAL A 186 -15.01 -0.74 -11.29
C VAL A 186 -15.01 -1.93 -10.34
N GLN A 187 -13.83 -2.44 -10.02
CA GLN A 187 -13.70 -3.58 -9.11
C GLN A 187 -13.86 -3.09 -7.67
N ILE A 188 -14.80 -3.70 -6.96
CA ILE A 188 -15.04 -3.54 -5.53
C ILE A 188 -14.81 -4.90 -4.90
N ARG A 189 -13.81 -5.00 -4.03
CA ARG A 189 -13.61 -6.20 -3.22
C ARG A 189 -13.87 -5.87 -1.75
N PHE A 190 -14.34 -6.83 -0.98
CA PHE A 190 -14.71 -6.62 0.41
C PHE A 190 -14.57 -7.89 1.24
N SER A 191 -14.33 -7.72 2.55
CA SER A 191 -14.27 -8.79 3.56
C SER A 191 -15.31 -8.52 4.63
N ASP A 192 -16.12 -9.53 4.95
CA ASP A 192 -17.11 -9.43 6.02
C ASP A 192 -16.42 -9.53 7.39
N SER A 193 -15.38 -10.38 7.52
CA SER A 193 -14.72 -10.59 8.81
C SER A 193 -13.85 -9.42 9.27
N GLU A 194 -13.30 -8.66 8.32
CA GLU A 194 -12.42 -7.51 8.61
C GLU A 194 -13.10 -6.15 8.43
N ASP A 195 -14.40 -6.12 8.11
CA ASP A 195 -15.16 -4.90 7.81
C ASP A 195 -14.40 -3.96 6.85
N ALA A 196 -13.87 -4.54 5.76
CA ALA A 196 -12.89 -3.87 4.92
C ALA A 196 -13.34 -3.82 3.46
N VAL A 197 -13.12 -2.68 2.82
CA VAL A 197 -13.51 -2.43 1.42
C VAL A 197 -12.32 -1.89 0.63
N VAL A 198 -12.14 -2.43 -0.57
CA VAL A 198 -11.15 -1.97 -1.56
C VAL A 198 -11.83 -1.68 -2.89
N VAL A 199 -11.53 -0.51 -3.46
CA VAL A 199 -12.05 -0.08 -4.78
C VAL A 199 -10.86 0.15 -5.70
N ASN A 200 -10.79 -0.56 -6.82
CA ASN A 200 -9.69 -0.50 -7.79
C ASN A 200 -8.29 -0.53 -7.14
N ARG A 201 -8.08 -1.45 -6.18
CA ARG A 201 -6.84 -1.67 -5.41
C ARG A 201 -6.55 -0.65 -4.30
N GLN A 202 -7.43 0.31 -4.06
CA GLN A 202 -7.30 1.25 -2.95
C GLN A 202 -8.22 0.82 -1.79
N TRP A 203 -7.62 0.48 -0.65
CA TRP A 203 -8.38 0.25 0.58
C TRP A 203 -8.93 1.57 1.08
N LEU A 204 -10.17 1.56 1.58
CA LEU A 204 -10.89 2.77 1.99
C LEU A 204 -11.12 2.74 3.50
N SER A 205 -10.58 3.71 4.24
CA SER A 205 -10.87 3.81 5.69
C SER A 205 -12.33 4.16 5.98
N SER A 206 -13.01 4.80 5.02
CA SER A 206 -14.45 5.10 5.08
C SER A 206 -15.33 3.93 4.67
N GLY A 207 -14.74 2.82 4.22
CA GLY A 207 -15.44 1.66 3.72
C GLY A 207 -15.86 0.73 4.87
N TYR A 208 -17.07 0.20 4.79
CA TYR A 208 -17.57 -0.81 5.71
C TYR A 208 -18.58 -1.73 5.02
N VAL A 209 -18.81 -2.88 5.62
CA VAL A 209 -19.68 -3.95 5.12
C VAL A 209 -20.79 -4.20 6.12
N THR A 210 -22.01 -4.29 5.60
CA THR A 210 -23.21 -4.69 6.34
C THR A 210 -23.73 -6.00 5.78
N ASP A 211 -24.70 -6.60 6.47
CA ASP A 211 -25.38 -7.82 6.00
C ASP A 211 -25.92 -7.68 4.56
N THR A 212 -26.37 -6.49 4.18
CA THR A 212 -27.04 -6.26 2.89
C THR A 212 -26.24 -5.45 1.88
N ALA A 213 -25.26 -4.66 2.32
CA ALA A 213 -24.61 -3.68 1.48
C ALA A 213 -23.13 -3.47 1.82
N VAL A 214 -22.37 -3.10 0.80
CA VAL A 214 -21.02 -2.53 0.93
C VAL A 214 -21.14 -1.02 0.79
N VAL A 215 -20.59 -0.27 1.76
CA VAL A 215 -20.71 1.19 1.81
C VAL A 215 -19.33 1.83 1.84
N PHE A 216 -19.14 2.92 1.10
CA PHE A 216 -17.88 3.67 1.11
C PHE A 216 -18.05 5.11 0.60
N GLY A 217 -17.07 5.97 0.88
CA GLY A 217 -17.04 7.37 0.46
C GLY A 217 -17.40 8.32 1.60
N SER A 218 -16.78 9.51 1.61
CA SER A 218 -16.82 10.45 2.74
C SER A 218 -17.74 11.66 2.52
N ALA A 219 -17.95 12.09 1.27
CA ALA A 219 -18.85 13.19 0.94
C ALA A 219 -20.21 12.66 0.45
N ALA A 220 -20.23 12.04 -0.72
CA ALA A 220 -21.33 11.20 -1.16
C ALA A 220 -20.99 9.73 -0.89
N GLN A 221 -21.98 8.97 -0.43
CA GLN A 221 -21.83 7.57 -0.07
C GLN A 221 -22.25 6.67 -1.22
N TRP A 222 -21.36 5.77 -1.59
CA TRP A 222 -21.70 4.62 -2.40
C TRP A 222 -22.34 3.55 -1.54
N VAL A 223 -23.48 3.03 -1.98
CA VAL A 223 -24.16 1.90 -1.37
C VAL A 223 -24.34 0.84 -2.44
N VAL A 224 -23.62 -0.27 -2.30
CA VAL A 224 -23.66 -1.41 -3.21
C VAL A 224 -24.45 -2.53 -2.56
N ASP A 225 -25.64 -2.79 -3.08
CA ASP A 225 -26.48 -3.90 -2.60
C ASP A 225 -25.86 -5.24 -3.01
N ARG A 226 -25.57 -6.09 -2.04
CA ARG A 226 -24.88 -7.37 -2.24
C ARG A 226 -25.76 -8.39 -2.97
N SER A 227 -27.08 -8.28 -2.83
CA SER A 227 -28.06 -9.24 -3.35
C SER A 227 -28.67 -8.75 -4.66
N ALA A 228 -29.17 -7.52 -4.68
CA ALA A 228 -29.73 -6.88 -5.87
C ALA A 228 -28.67 -6.50 -6.90
N ARG A 229 -27.39 -6.44 -6.49
CA ARG A 229 -26.25 -6.07 -7.34
C ARG A 229 -26.46 -4.70 -8.00
N GLU A 230 -26.89 -3.74 -7.20
CA GLU A 230 -27.12 -2.36 -7.60
C GLU A 230 -26.20 -1.43 -6.81
N ALA A 231 -25.47 -0.56 -7.49
CA ALA A 231 -24.68 0.51 -6.89
C ALA A 231 -25.48 1.81 -6.92
N ARG A 232 -25.54 2.52 -5.79
CA ARG A 232 -26.21 3.82 -5.66
C ARG A 232 -25.24 4.83 -5.09
N LEU A 233 -25.23 6.04 -5.65
CA LEU A 233 -24.54 7.18 -5.05
C LEU A 233 -25.57 8.04 -4.32
N ILE A 234 -25.39 8.23 -3.02
CA ILE A 234 -26.29 8.96 -2.14
C ILE A 234 -25.57 10.20 -1.60
N ALA A 235 -26.14 11.38 -1.83
CA ALA A 235 -25.64 12.64 -1.28
C ALA A 235 -25.86 12.72 0.25
N PRO A 236 -25.17 13.63 0.97
CA PRO A 236 -25.37 13.83 2.40
C PRO A 236 -26.82 14.09 2.82
N ASN A 237 -27.62 14.71 1.94
CA ASN A 237 -29.04 15.00 2.17
C ASN A 237 -29.97 13.82 1.83
N GLY A 238 -29.44 12.62 1.57
CA GLY A 238 -30.19 11.43 1.20
C GLY A 238 -30.63 11.38 -0.26
N LYS A 239 -30.38 12.43 -1.06
CA LYS A 239 -30.73 12.43 -2.48
C LYS A 239 -29.89 11.40 -3.24
N ARG A 240 -30.56 10.56 -4.02
CA ARG A 240 -29.90 9.67 -4.97
C ARG A 240 -29.35 10.48 -6.14
N LEU A 241 -28.04 10.41 -6.33
CA LEU A 241 -27.33 11.09 -7.42
C LEU A 241 -27.14 10.18 -8.63
N PHE A 242 -26.99 8.88 -8.39
CA PHE A 242 -26.71 7.91 -9.45
C PHE A 242 -27.20 6.50 -9.08
N THR A 243 -27.43 5.68 -10.10
CA THR A 243 -27.69 4.23 -9.98
C THR A 243 -26.94 3.49 -11.09
N GLY A 244 -26.24 2.43 -10.74
CA GLY A 244 -25.47 1.59 -11.64
C GLY A 244 -25.66 0.10 -11.32
N ALA A 245 -25.32 -0.75 -12.27
CA ALA A 245 -25.40 -2.20 -12.11
C ALA A 245 -24.07 -2.78 -11.63
N CYS A 246 -24.14 -3.94 -10.97
CA CYS A 246 -22.98 -4.73 -10.60
C CYS A 246 -23.10 -6.18 -11.09
N ASP A 247 -21.97 -6.83 -11.38
CA ASP A 247 -21.88 -8.27 -11.65
C ASP A 247 -20.73 -8.86 -10.81
N LYS A 248 -20.77 -10.17 -10.56
CA LYS A 248 -19.65 -10.91 -9.95
C LYS A 248 -18.56 -11.22 -10.97
N ARG A 249 -18.88 -11.17 -12.27
CA ARG A 249 -17.93 -11.39 -13.35
C ARG A 249 -17.32 -10.07 -13.79
N PRO A 250 -16.02 -10.05 -14.13
CA PRO A 250 -15.43 -8.90 -14.78
C PRO A 250 -16.18 -8.59 -16.09
N PRO A 251 -16.23 -7.31 -16.50
CA PRO A 251 -16.74 -6.96 -17.82
C PRO A 251 -15.94 -7.73 -18.90
N ALA A 252 -16.60 -8.18 -19.96
CA ALA A 252 -15.90 -8.79 -21.10
C ALA A 252 -14.91 -7.76 -21.67
N ASP A 253 -13.65 -8.17 -21.83
CA ASP A 253 -12.49 -7.33 -22.14
C ASP A 253 -12.77 -6.22 -23.16
N GLY A 254 -12.43 -4.96 -22.83
CA GLY A 254 -12.16 -3.95 -23.86
C GLY A 254 -12.60 -2.50 -23.69
N GLN A 255 -13.01 -2.02 -22.52
CA GLN A 255 -13.01 -0.56 -22.29
C GLN A 255 -12.33 -0.23 -20.97
N PRO A 256 -11.04 0.15 -20.98
CA PRO A 256 -10.49 0.92 -19.87
C PRO A 256 -11.32 2.21 -19.76
N GLY A 257 -11.94 2.43 -18.61
CA GLY A 257 -12.55 3.71 -18.30
C GLY A 257 -11.49 4.80 -18.39
N GLY A 258 -11.62 5.67 -19.39
CA GLY A 258 -10.82 6.89 -19.54
C GLY A 258 -11.00 7.88 -18.40
#